data_AF-W9NHK7-F1
#
_entry.id   AF-W9NHK7-F1
#
_cell.length_a   1.000
_cell.length_b   1.000
_cell.length_c   1.000
_cell.angle_alpha   90.00
_cell.angle_beta   90.00
_cell.angle_gamma   90.00
#
_symmetry.space_group_name_H-M   'P 1'
#
loop_
_entity.id
_entity.type
_entity.pdbx_description
1 polymer ?
#
loop_
_entity_poly.entity_id
_entity_poly.type
_entity_poly.pdbx_seq_one_letter_code
_entity_poly.pdbx_strand_id
1 'polypeptide(L)'
;MDSDRNDKEAGCFAITFERKYYQRGKAFIKRTLRPLEFRVAFNGSLHVPQLNKERLANEAESLRFIRSETNIPVPAVYCDFEDDEAYYLITEYIDGDNMADLSEEGKAIVQEELKGYLATLRTLKSSRLGGPSGIVIPPYRVMQRAQSNNWTLSPSEQREYVFCHNDLSQHNIIVDPRTFKINAIIDWEYAGFYPPYFESPFYTRPGPSSAVEGEVDDSGKLLEFLNSQNIQSK
;
A
#
# COMPACT_ATOMS: atom_id res chain seq x y z
N MET A 1 -7.92 5.10 -31.44
CA MET A 1 -6.81 5.79 -32.11
C MET A 1 -5.87 6.24 -31.02
N ASP A 2 -4.70 5.61 -30.98
CA ASP A 2 -3.67 5.76 -29.96
C ASP A 2 -3.32 7.22 -29.72
N SER A 3 -3.53 7.67 -28.49
CA SER A 3 -2.87 8.86 -27.94
C SER A 3 -1.84 8.43 -26.91
N ASP A 4 -1.04 7.42 -27.27
CA ASP A 4 0.24 7.15 -26.62
C ASP A 4 1.19 8.30 -26.98
N ARG A 5 0.92 9.48 -26.39
CA ARG A 5 1.92 10.53 -26.34
C ARG A 5 3.06 9.99 -25.52
N ASN A 6 4.19 9.91 -26.19
CA ASN A 6 5.50 9.54 -25.71
C ASN A 6 6.04 10.56 -24.67
N ASP A 7 5.22 10.99 -23.71
CA ASP A 7 5.53 11.93 -22.61
C ASP A 7 6.18 11.21 -21.40
N LYS A 8 6.86 10.08 -21.65
CA LYS A 8 7.65 9.43 -20.61
C LYS A 8 8.91 10.26 -20.40
N GLU A 9 8.95 10.98 -19.28
CA GLU A 9 10.16 11.60 -18.76
C GLU A 9 11.31 10.57 -18.76
N ALA A 10 12.53 11.03 -19.03
CA ALA A 10 13.67 10.14 -19.14
C ALA A 10 13.81 9.26 -17.89
N GLY A 11 13.67 7.93 -18.06
CA GLY A 11 13.74 6.95 -16.97
C GLY A 11 12.43 6.51 -16.36
N CYS A 12 11.32 7.14 -16.75
CA CYS A 12 10.02 6.67 -16.37
C CYS A 12 9.74 5.36 -17.12
N PHE A 13 9.69 4.24 -16.40
CA PHE A 13 9.41 2.95 -17.03
C PHE A 13 7.91 2.64 -17.03
N ALA A 14 7.17 3.09 -16.01
CA ALA A 14 5.73 2.89 -15.89
C ALA A 14 4.98 4.15 -15.43
N ILE A 15 3.75 4.32 -15.91
CA ILE A 15 2.82 5.38 -15.51
C ILE A 15 1.46 4.75 -15.26
N THR A 16 0.86 5.02 -14.10
CA THR A 16 -0.52 4.64 -13.76
C THR A 16 -1.42 5.89 -13.76
N PHE A 17 -2.68 5.74 -13.34
CA PHE A 17 -3.58 6.87 -13.12
C PHE A 17 -3.16 7.79 -11.97
N GLU A 18 -2.21 7.36 -11.14
CA GLU A 18 -1.87 8.04 -9.88
C GLU A 18 -0.37 8.28 -9.70
N ARG A 19 0.48 7.52 -10.41
CA ARG A 19 1.94 7.50 -10.20
C ARG A 19 2.72 7.47 -11.50
N LYS A 20 3.93 8.03 -11.48
CA LYS A 20 5.05 7.67 -12.37
C LYS A 20 6.09 6.88 -11.58
N TYR A 21 6.70 5.90 -12.23
CA TYR A 21 7.73 5.04 -11.64
C TYR A 21 9.05 5.13 -12.39
N TYR A 22 10.13 5.22 -11.64
CA TYR A 22 11.48 5.32 -12.18
C TYR A 22 12.42 4.35 -11.48
N GLN A 23 13.45 3.91 -12.19
CA GLN A 23 14.57 3.17 -11.65
C GLN A 23 15.88 3.84 -12.08
N ARG A 24 16.77 4.09 -11.12
CA ARG A 24 18.07 4.73 -11.31
C ARG A 24 19.12 4.05 -10.45
N GLY A 25 19.89 3.14 -11.04
CA GLY A 25 20.84 2.33 -10.27
C GLY A 25 20.11 1.53 -9.20
N LYS A 26 20.49 1.72 -7.93
CA LYS A 26 19.86 1.07 -6.76
C LYS A 26 18.69 1.88 -6.16
N ALA A 27 18.21 2.92 -6.85
CA ALA A 27 17.07 3.70 -6.42
C ALA A 27 15.82 3.35 -7.22
N PHE A 28 14.74 3.11 -6.50
CA PHE A 28 13.38 3.05 -7.01
C PHE A 28 12.65 4.33 -6.62
N ILE A 29 11.89 4.91 -7.54
CA ILE A 29 11.24 6.21 -7.33
C ILE A 29 9.76 6.09 -7.69
N LYS A 30 8.91 6.38 -6.72
CA LYS A 30 7.49 6.65 -6.93
C LYS A 30 7.29 8.16 -6.93
N ARG A 31 6.57 8.68 -7.91
CA ARG A 31 6.14 10.08 -7.96
C ARG A 31 4.64 10.15 -8.16
N THR A 32 3.94 10.98 -7.40
CA THR A 32 2.53 11.30 -7.71
C THR A 32 2.41 12.01 -9.06
N LEU A 33 1.30 11.81 -9.77
CA LEU A 33 0.97 12.71 -10.89
C LEU A 33 0.68 14.11 -10.39
N ARG A 34 1.09 15.11 -11.17
CA ARG A 34 0.71 16.52 -10.98
C ARG A 34 -0.73 16.74 -11.46
N PRO A 35 -1.42 17.81 -11.02
CA PRO A 35 -2.77 18.13 -11.50
C PRO A 35 -2.88 18.20 -13.03
N LEU A 36 -1.87 18.75 -13.69
CA LEU A 36 -1.81 18.83 -15.16
C LEU A 36 -1.54 17.49 -15.85
N GLU A 37 -1.09 16.48 -15.11
CA GLU A 37 -0.81 15.13 -15.61
C GLU A 37 -1.97 14.15 -15.34
N PHE A 38 -3.02 14.61 -14.64
CA PHE A 38 -4.18 13.78 -14.34
C PHE A 38 -4.84 13.26 -15.62
N ARG A 39 -5.22 11.99 -15.58
CA ARG A 39 -5.68 11.25 -16.75
C ARG A 39 -7.21 11.26 -16.83
N VAL A 40 -7.73 11.19 -18.04
CA VAL A 40 -9.17 11.08 -18.27
C VAL A 40 -9.57 9.60 -18.29
N ALA A 41 -10.59 9.24 -17.52
CA ALA A 41 -11.14 7.90 -17.49
C ALA A 41 -11.97 7.60 -18.76
N PHE A 42 -12.32 6.33 -18.99
CA PHE A 42 -13.07 5.91 -20.19
C PHE A 42 -14.43 6.61 -20.37
N ASN A 43 -15.05 7.06 -19.29
CA ASN A 43 -16.31 7.81 -19.29
C ASN A 43 -16.14 9.31 -19.59
N GLY A 44 -14.91 9.77 -19.87
CA GLY A 44 -14.61 11.17 -20.16
C GLY A 44 -14.39 12.05 -18.93
N SER A 45 -14.53 11.52 -17.70
CA SER A 45 -14.27 12.30 -16.49
C SER A 45 -12.77 12.36 -16.16
N LEU A 46 -12.28 13.52 -15.72
CA LEU A 46 -10.93 13.64 -15.16
C LEU A 46 -10.82 12.79 -13.89
N HIS A 47 -9.86 11.88 -13.86
CA HIS A 47 -9.55 11.10 -12.67
C HIS A 47 -8.64 11.91 -11.74
N VAL A 48 -9.16 12.28 -10.58
CA VAL A 48 -8.42 12.93 -9.51
C VAL A 48 -8.08 11.87 -8.45
N PRO A 49 -6.79 11.50 -8.27
CA PRO A 49 -6.41 10.47 -7.32
C PRO A 49 -6.74 10.87 -5.88
N GLN A 50 -7.32 9.94 -5.12
CA GLN A 50 -7.71 10.18 -3.72
C GLN A 50 -6.51 10.03 -2.78
N LEU A 51 -6.35 10.98 -1.85
CA LEU A 51 -5.29 10.99 -0.82
C LEU A 51 -3.90 10.73 -1.44
N ASN A 52 -3.63 11.35 -2.58
CA ASN A 52 -2.57 10.92 -3.47
C ASN A 52 -1.18 11.04 -2.82
N LYS A 53 -0.96 12.21 -2.24
CA LYS A 53 0.25 12.57 -1.50
C LYS A 53 0.28 11.84 -0.16
N GLU A 54 -0.83 11.85 0.55
CA GLU A 54 -0.95 11.30 1.90
C GLU A 54 -0.66 9.79 1.93
N ARG A 55 -1.11 9.05 0.91
CA ARG A 55 -0.76 7.64 0.72
C ARG A 55 0.74 7.43 0.54
N LEU A 56 1.38 8.22 -0.31
CA LEU A 56 2.81 8.06 -0.58
C LEU A 56 3.68 8.50 0.60
N ALA A 57 3.27 9.53 1.34
CA ALA A 57 3.86 9.92 2.61
C ALA A 57 3.67 8.84 3.69
N ASN A 58 2.48 8.21 3.73
CA ASN A 58 2.20 7.11 4.64
C ASN A 58 3.06 5.88 4.33
N GLU A 59 3.35 5.59 3.05
CA GLU A 59 4.29 4.54 2.66
C GLU A 59 5.69 4.83 3.20
N ALA A 60 6.20 6.05 3.03
CA ALA A 60 7.52 6.44 3.53
C ALA A 60 7.66 6.22 5.04
N GLU A 61 6.68 6.67 5.81
CA GLU A 61 6.67 6.52 7.27
C GLU A 61 6.47 5.06 7.70
N SER A 62 5.63 4.30 6.99
CA SER A 62 5.43 2.87 7.26
C SER A 62 6.69 2.06 7.02
N LEU A 63 7.42 2.32 5.93
CA LEU A 63 8.71 1.68 5.65
C LEU A 63 9.74 1.98 6.74
N ARG A 64 9.85 3.24 7.18
CA ARG A 64 10.76 3.63 8.28
C ARG A 64 10.39 2.92 9.58
N PHE A 65 9.10 2.92 9.93
CA PHE A 65 8.59 2.31 11.15
C PHE A 65 8.82 0.80 11.17
N ILE A 66 8.44 0.08 10.11
CA ILE A 66 8.64 -1.38 10.04
C ILE A 66 10.13 -1.74 10.14
N ARG A 67 11.00 -0.97 9.47
CA ARG A 67 12.44 -1.18 9.53
C ARG A 67 13.04 -0.90 10.91
N SER A 68 12.48 0.04 11.68
CA SER A 68 12.97 0.34 13.04
C SER A 68 12.46 -0.64 14.09
N GLU A 69 11.23 -1.13 13.95
CA GLU A 69 10.56 -1.95 14.97
C GLU A 69 10.70 -3.46 14.73
N THR A 70 11.11 -3.89 13.54
CA THR A 70 11.06 -5.30 13.15
C THR A 70 12.25 -5.74 12.30
N ASN A 71 12.33 -7.05 12.04
CA ASN A 71 13.25 -7.65 11.06
C ASN A 71 12.54 -7.99 9.74
N ILE A 72 11.35 -7.45 9.49
CA ILE A 72 10.63 -7.67 8.23
C ILE A 72 11.43 -6.98 7.12
N PRO A 73 11.78 -7.69 6.04
CA PRO A 73 12.53 -7.09 4.95
C PRO A 73 11.65 -6.08 4.22
N VAL A 74 12.08 -4.82 4.21
CA VAL A 74 11.42 -3.70 3.51
C VAL A 74 12.48 -2.80 2.86
N PRO A 75 12.17 -2.13 1.73
CA PRO A 75 13.09 -1.17 1.11
C PRO A 75 13.56 -0.09 2.08
N ALA A 76 14.84 0.28 2.03
CA ALA A 76 15.29 1.48 2.73
C ALA A 76 14.65 2.73 2.10
N VAL A 77 14.14 3.65 2.92
CA VAL A 77 13.77 4.99 2.43
C VAL A 77 15.03 5.83 2.37
N TYR A 78 15.41 6.29 1.18
CA TYR A 78 16.54 7.22 1.00
C TYR A 78 16.09 8.65 1.29
N CYS A 79 14.95 9.06 0.72
CA CYS A 79 14.29 10.32 1.04
C CYS A 79 12.88 10.37 0.43
N ASP A 80 12.10 11.33 0.89
CA ASP A 80 10.82 11.71 0.34
C ASP A 80 10.63 13.22 0.52
N PHE A 81 10.01 13.86 -0.47
CA PHE A 81 9.83 15.31 -0.49
C PHE A 81 8.75 15.72 -1.49
N GLU A 82 8.31 16.98 -1.35
CA GLU A 82 7.47 17.65 -2.33
C GLU A 82 8.30 18.55 -3.22
N ASP A 83 8.02 18.49 -4.52
CA ASP A 83 8.55 19.41 -5.51
C ASP A 83 7.57 19.52 -6.67
N ASP A 84 7.33 20.75 -7.14
CA ASP A 84 6.52 21.06 -8.33
C ASP A 84 5.18 20.28 -8.36
N GLU A 85 4.38 20.47 -7.31
CA GLU A 85 3.04 19.87 -7.11
C GLU A 85 3.01 18.32 -7.12
N ALA A 86 4.16 17.68 -6.96
CA ALA A 86 4.28 16.24 -6.85
C ALA A 86 4.99 15.83 -5.55
N TYR A 87 4.58 14.68 -5.00
CA TYR A 87 5.28 14.00 -3.92
C TYR A 87 6.18 12.91 -4.50
N TYR A 88 7.40 12.85 -4.01
CA TYR A 88 8.40 11.86 -4.40
C TYR A 88 8.71 10.97 -3.21
N LEU A 89 8.75 9.67 -3.44
CA LEU A 89 9.30 8.69 -2.52
C LEU A 89 10.42 7.94 -3.24
N ILE A 90 11.62 8.02 -2.69
CA ILE A 90 12.83 7.40 -3.23
C ILE A 90 13.31 6.34 -2.25
N THR A 91 13.31 5.09 -2.69
CA THR A 91 13.65 3.92 -1.89
C THR A 91 14.75 3.09 -2.53
N GLU A 92 15.28 2.15 -1.76
CA GLU A 92 16.09 1.06 -2.27
C GLU A 92 15.33 0.23 -3.31
N TYR A 93 15.93 0.04 -4.48
CA TYR A 93 15.46 -0.93 -5.44
C TYR A 93 15.82 -2.34 -4.97
N ILE A 94 14.82 -3.20 -4.86
CA ILE A 94 14.99 -4.60 -4.44
C ILE A 94 14.97 -5.50 -5.67
N ASP A 95 16.04 -6.27 -5.83
CA ASP A 95 16.17 -7.26 -6.89
C ASP A 95 15.47 -8.57 -6.49
N GLY A 96 14.82 -9.20 -7.45
CA GLY A 96 14.08 -10.44 -7.25
C GLY A 96 12.84 -10.55 -8.12
N ASP A 97 12.17 -11.69 -8.00
CA ASP A 97 10.95 -11.99 -8.72
C ASP A 97 9.73 -11.72 -7.83
N ASN A 98 8.60 -11.46 -8.47
CA ASN A 98 7.33 -11.31 -7.78
C ASN A 98 6.80 -12.67 -7.32
N MET A 99 6.25 -12.76 -6.11
CA MET A 99 5.62 -14.01 -5.63
C MET A 99 4.51 -14.49 -6.58
N ALA A 100 3.80 -13.58 -7.26
CA ALA A 100 2.73 -13.93 -8.20
C ALA A 100 3.23 -14.77 -9.38
N ASP A 101 4.49 -14.61 -9.77
CA ASP A 101 5.12 -15.25 -10.93
C ASP A 101 5.74 -16.62 -10.60
N LEU A 102 5.76 -17.01 -9.32
CA LEU A 102 6.29 -18.30 -8.88
C LEU A 102 5.35 -19.47 -9.19
N SER A 103 5.91 -20.68 -9.16
CA SER A 103 5.10 -21.90 -9.10
C SER A 103 4.32 -22.00 -7.78
N GLU A 104 3.30 -22.85 -7.73
CA GLU A 104 2.50 -23.04 -6.51
C GLU A 104 3.33 -23.59 -5.35
N GLU A 105 4.34 -24.42 -5.64
CA GLU A 105 5.30 -24.89 -4.63
C GLU A 105 6.16 -23.75 -4.10
N GLY A 106 6.64 -22.85 -4.98
CA GLY A 106 7.38 -21.66 -4.58
C GLY A 106 6.53 -20.73 -3.71
N LYS A 107 5.27 -20.48 -4.13
CA LYS A 107 4.30 -19.70 -3.34
C LYS A 107 4.08 -20.29 -1.96
N ALA A 108 3.96 -21.61 -1.83
CA ALA A 108 3.75 -22.26 -0.53
C ALA A 108 4.93 -22.02 0.44
N ILE A 109 6.17 -22.04 -0.06
CA ILE A 109 7.38 -21.75 0.74
C ILE A 109 7.38 -20.30 1.21
N VAL A 110 7.12 -19.36 0.30
CA VAL A 110 7.04 -17.91 0.60
C VAL A 110 5.94 -17.63 1.63
N GLN A 111 4.78 -18.26 1.48
CA GLN A 111 3.66 -18.10 2.42
C GLN A 111 4.01 -18.56 3.83
N GLU A 112 4.83 -19.60 3.99
CA GLU A 112 5.24 -20.06 5.31
C GLU A 112 6.18 -19.06 6.00
N GLU A 113 7.14 -18.48 5.27
CA GLU A 113 7.97 -17.38 5.78
C GLU A 113 7.11 -16.16 6.15
N LEU A 114 6.18 -15.78 5.26
CA LEU A 114 5.31 -14.63 5.43
C LEU A 114 4.44 -14.70 6.69
N LYS A 115 3.97 -15.90 7.09
CA LYS A 115 3.22 -16.09 8.34
C LYS A 115 4.00 -15.61 9.57
N GLY A 116 5.32 -15.79 9.59
CA GLY A 116 6.18 -15.26 10.65
C GLY A 116 6.20 -13.74 10.70
N TYR A 117 6.27 -13.09 9.53
CA TYR A 117 6.19 -11.63 9.44
C TYR A 117 4.81 -11.10 9.84
N LEU A 118 3.72 -11.75 9.43
CA LEU A 118 2.36 -11.41 9.86
C LEU A 118 2.17 -11.57 11.38
N ALA A 119 2.76 -12.61 11.97
CA ALA A 119 2.76 -12.77 13.42
C ALA A 119 3.50 -11.62 14.10
N THR A 120 4.64 -11.18 13.54
CA THR A 120 5.41 -10.03 14.02
C THR A 120 4.60 -8.73 13.94
N LEU A 121 3.95 -8.44 12.81
CA LEU A 121 3.09 -7.26 12.65
C LEU A 121 1.96 -7.21 13.68
N ARG A 122 1.36 -8.36 14.00
CA ARG A 122 0.31 -8.47 15.03
C ARG A 122 0.78 -8.13 16.44
N THR A 123 2.09 -8.17 16.71
CA THR A 123 2.66 -7.75 18.00
C THR A 123 2.80 -6.24 18.13
N LEU A 124 2.84 -5.51 17.00
CA LEU A 124 2.89 -4.06 16.99
C LEU A 124 1.50 -3.53 17.33
N LYS A 125 1.34 -2.99 18.53
CA LYS A 125 0.03 -2.56 19.06
C LYS A 125 -0.08 -1.05 19.20
N SER A 126 -1.25 -0.49 18.90
CA SER A 126 -1.57 0.93 19.11
C SER A 126 -2.99 1.11 19.63
N SER A 127 -3.22 2.20 20.35
CA SER A 127 -4.57 2.69 20.69
C SER A 127 -5.11 3.69 19.66
N ARG A 128 -4.30 4.11 18.69
CA ARG A 128 -4.69 5.04 17.62
C ARG A 128 -4.78 4.32 16.29
N LEU A 129 -5.79 4.66 15.50
CA LEU A 129 -5.94 4.21 14.12
C LEU A 129 -5.07 5.02 13.17
N GLY A 130 -4.69 4.42 12.05
CA GLY A 130 -3.90 5.07 10.99
C GLY A 130 -2.42 4.71 11.02
N GLY A 131 -1.68 5.31 10.09
CA GLY A 131 -0.25 5.08 9.93
C GLY A 131 0.61 5.65 11.06
N PRO A 132 1.94 5.42 11.02
CA PRO A 132 2.86 5.86 12.07
C PRO A 132 2.83 7.37 12.37
N SER A 133 2.55 8.19 11.35
CA SER A 133 2.40 9.65 11.49
C SER A 133 1.01 10.11 11.93
N GLY A 134 0.07 9.18 12.11
CA GLY A 134 -1.33 9.45 12.45
C GLY A 134 -2.23 9.74 11.26
N ILE A 135 -1.70 9.73 10.03
CA ILE A 135 -2.52 9.83 8.81
C ILE A 135 -3.39 8.57 8.71
N VAL A 136 -4.70 8.76 8.51
CA VAL A 136 -5.61 7.64 8.30
C VAL A 136 -5.80 7.42 6.81
N ILE A 137 -5.26 6.32 6.30
CA ILE A 137 -5.50 5.84 4.93
C ILE A 137 -6.33 4.56 4.99
N PRO A 138 -7.64 4.60 4.69
CA PRO A 138 -8.42 3.38 4.57
C PRO A 138 -7.88 2.48 3.45
N PRO A 139 -8.01 1.15 3.54
CA PRO A 139 -7.66 0.25 2.43
C PRO A 139 -8.35 0.66 1.13
N TYR A 140 -7.72 0.41 -0.02
CA TYR A 140 -8.26 0.78 -1.34
C TYR A 140 -9.73 0.37 -1.53
N ARG A 141 -10.07 -0.89 -1.19
CA ARG A 141 -11.45 -1.43 -1.27
C ARG A 141 -12.47 -0.65 -0.44
N VAL A 142 -12.04 0.00 0.64
CA VAL A 142 -12.88 0.89 1.47
C VAL A 142 -13.00 2.27 0.84
N MET A 143 -11.88 2.82 0.34
CA MET A 143 -11.87 4.13 -0.33
C MET A 143 -12.77 4.17 -1.56
N GLN A 144 -12.89 3.06 -2.30
CA GLN A 144 -13.81 2.95 -3.45
C GLN A 144 -15.28 3.18 -3.08
N ARG A 145 -15.65 3.00 -1.80
CA ARG A 145 -17.02 3.13 -1.30
C ARG A 145 -17.23 4.39 -0.45
N ALA A 146 -16.15 4.95 0.07
CA ALA A 146 -16.19 6.13 0.91
C ALA A 146 -16.69 7.35 0.12
N GLN A 147 -17.58 8.13 0.72
CA GLN A 147 -18.08 9.38 0.14
C GLN A 147 -17.18 10.58 0.48
N SER A 148 -16.29 10.41 1.45
CA SER A 148 -15.39 11.44 1.98
C SER A 148 -14.09 10.81 2.46
N ASN A 149 -13.01 11.59 2.41
CA ASN A 149 -11.69 11.21 2.91
C ASN A 149 -11.31 11.92 4.23
N ASN A 150 -12.27 12.59 4.88
CA ASN A 150 -12.05 13.28 6.13
C ASN A 150 -12.24 12.33 7.32
N TRP A 151 -11.13 11.77 7.79
CA TRP A 151 -11.10 10.84 8.92
C TRP A 151 -10.50 11.51 10.15
N THR A 152 -11.34 11.81 11.13
CA THR A 152 -10.89 12.26 12.46
C THR A 152 -11.34 11.23 13.48
N LEU A 153 -10.50 10.21 13.70
CA LEU A 153 -10.89 9.02 14.46
C LEU A 153 -10.54 9.16 15.93
N SER A 154 -11.46 8.72 16.80
CA SER A 154 -11.21 8.67 18.23
C SER A 154 -10.17 7.59 18.56
N PRO A 155 -9.24 7.84 19.51
CA PRO A 155 -8.40 6.77 20.03
C PRO A 155 -9.24 5.77 20.84
N SER A 156 -8.81 4.51 20.85
CA SER A 156 -9.32 3.49 21.77
C SER A 156 -8.73 3.68 23.18
N GLU A 157 -9.46 3.23 24.19
CA GLU A 157 -8.96 3.12 25.56
C GLU A 157 -7.90 2.02 25.70
N GLN A 158 -7.88 1.06 24.76
CA GLN A 158 -6.97 -0.09 24.77
C GLN A 158 -6.03 -0.06 23.56
N ARG A 159 -4.88 -0.74 23.67
CA ARG A 159 -3.95 -0.93 22.53
C ARG A 159 -4.38 -2.14 21.69
N GLU A 160 -5.60 -2.09 21.15
CA GLU A 160 -6.21 -3.23 20.46
C GLU A 160 -5.85 -3.32 18.97
N TYR A 161 -5.46 -2.20 18.36
CA TYR A 161 -5.12 -2.15 16.93
C TYR A 161 -3.74 -2.76 16.68
N VAL A 162 -3.62 -3.51 15.59
CA VAL A 162 -2.38 -4.11 15.10
C VAL A 162 -1.92 -3.42 13.85
N PHE A 163 -0.63 -3.50 13.54
CA PHE A 163 -0.13 -2.98 12.26
C PHE A 163 -0.57 -3.91 11.12
N CYS A 164 -1.34 -3.36 10.18
CA CYS A 164 -1.82 -4.02 8.98
C CYS A 164 -1.13 -3.38 7.77
N HIS A 165 -0.81 -4.19 6.76
CA HIS A 165 -0.39 -3.76 5.44
C HIS A 165 -1.59 -3.30 4.59
N ASN A 166 -2.75 -3.96 4.75
CA ASN A 166 -4.02 -3.66 4.05
C ASN A 166 -4.05 -3.84 2.51
N ASP A 167 -2.91 -4.18 1.90
CA ASP A 167 -2.74 -4.40 0.46
C ASP A 167 -1.74 -5.54 0.17
N LEU A 168 -1.68 -6.55 1.05
CA LEU A 168 -0.70 -7.63 0.95
C LEU A 168 -1.15 -8.70 -0.06
N SER A 169 -1.04 -8.39 -1.35
CA SER A 169 -1.20 -9.35 -2.45
C SER A 169 0.12 -10.04 -2.80
N GLN A 170 0.06 -11.08 -3.65
CA GLN A 170 1.26 -11.74 -4.18
C GLN A 170 2.17 -10.74 -4.93
N HIS A 171 1.60 -9.68 -5.51
CA HIS A 171 2.33 -8.65 -6.22
C HIS A 171 3.22 -7.76 -5.34
N ASN A 172 2.99 -7.76 -4.03
CA ASN A 172 3.70 -6.89 -3.09
C ASN A 172 4.79 -7.64 -2.29
N ILE A 173 5.18 -8.84 -2.76
CA ILE A 173 6.20 -9.68 -2.15
C ILE A 173 7.27 -9.98 -3.20
N ILE A 174 8.49 -9.48 -2.97
CA ILE A 174 9.66 -9.73 -3.81
C ILE A 174 10.50 -10.82 -3.17
N VAL A 175 10.91 -11.80 -3.97
CA VAL A 175 11.64 -12.98 -3.49
C VAL A 175 12.91 -13.21 -4.29
N ASP A 176 13.87 -13.91 -3.67
CA ASP A 176 14.97 -14.52 -4.42
C ASP A 176 14.43 -15.73 -5.22
N PRO A 177 14.57 -15.76 -6.55
CA PRO A 177 13.94 -16.78 -7.39
C PRO A 177 14.56 -18.17 -7.29
N ARG A 178 15.72 -18.30 -6.62
CA ARG A 178 16.42 -19.57 -6.44
C ARG A 178 16.13 -20.20 -5.09
N THR A 179 15.97 -19.38 -4.07
CA THR A 179 15.79 -19.81 -2.68
C THR A 179 14.37 -19.60 -2.16
N PHE A 180 13.55 -18.81 -2.87
CA PHE A 180 12.22 -18.34 -2.46
C PHE A 180 12.20 -17.56 -1.14
N LYS A 181 13.36 -17.08 -0.69
CA LYS A 181 13.44 -16.20 0.48
C LYS A 181 12.83 -14.85 0.14
N ILE A 182 12.05 -14.28 1.06
CA ILE A 182 11.51 -12.93 0.90
C ILE A 182 12.65 -11.91 0.98
N ASN A 183 12.87 -11.19 -0.11
CA ASN A 183 13.83 -10.09 -0.20
C ASN A 183 13.21 -8.76 0.26
N ALA A 184 11.91 -8.55 0.01
CA ALA A 184 11.17 -7.42 0.55
C ALA A 184 9.65 -7.61 0.47
N ILE A 185 8.93 -6.98 1.41
CA ILE A 185 7.52 -6.63 1.28
C ILE A 185 7.43 -5.15 0.93
N ILE A 186 6.66 -4.80 -0.10
CA ILE A 186 6.59 -3.45 -0.68
C ILE A 186 5.14 -2.93 -0.70
N ASP A 187 4.97 -1.66 -1.08
CA ASP A 187 3.65 -1.03 -1.29
C ASP A 187 2.82 -0.84 0.00
N TRP A 188 3.46 -0.25 1.02
CA TRP A 188 2.87 0.00 2.34
C TRP A 188 2.00 1.27 2.40
N GLU A 189 1.51 1.78 1.27
CA GLU A 189 0.80 3.07 1.25
C GLU A 189 -0.54 3.05 2.00
N TYR A 190 -1.15 1.87 2.14
CA TYR A 190 -2.38 1.62 2.91
C TYR A 190 -2.13 1.13 4.34
N ALA A 191 -0.87 1.06 4.76
CA ALA A 191 -0.51 0.46 6.02
C ALA A 191 -0.82 1.35 7.23
N GLY A 192 -1.04 0.72 8.38
CA GLY A 192 -1.25 1.42 9.63
C GLY A 192 -1.84 0.54 10.71
N PHE A 193 -2.16 1.13 11.85
CA PHE A 193 -2.81 0.44 12.95
C PHE A 193 -4.32 0.35 12.73
N TYR A 194 -4.84 -0.87 12.65
CA TYR A 194 -6.25 -1.18 12.46
C TYR A 194 -6.67 -2.42 13.28
N PRO A 195 -7.96 -2.71 13.43
CA PRO A 195 -8.40 -3.99 13.96
C PRO A 195 -7.81 -5.16 13.13
N PRO A 196 -7.44 -6.30 13.74
CA PRO A 196 -6.77 -7.40 13.04
C PRO A 196 -7.51 -7.94 11.81
N TYR A 197 -8.84 -7.79 11.76
CA TYR A 197 -9.66 -8.25 10.63
C TYR A 197 -9.58 -7.34 9.40
N PHE A 198 -8.87 -6.21 9.46
CA PHE A 198 -8.57 -5.39 8.28
C PHE A 198 -7.53 -6.05 7.37
N GLU A 199 -6.64 -6.88 7.93
CA GLU A 199 -5.63 -7.62 7.19
C GLU A 199 -6.22 -8.91 6.61
N SER A 200 -6.70 -8.82 5.38
CA SER A 200 -7.20 -9.97 4.61
C SER A 200 -6.04 -10.72 3.94
N PRO A 201 -6.07 -12.07 3.89
CA PRO A 201 -4.95 -12.87 3.42
C PRO A 201 -4.86 -12.94 1.89
N PHE A 202 -4.88 -11.80 1.19
CA PHE A 202 -4.91 -11.77 -0.27
C PHE A 202 -3.70 -12.44 -0.93
N TYR A 203 -2.57 -12.49 -0.25
CA TYR A 203 -1.37 -13.23 -0.69
C TYR A 203 -1.62 -14.75 -0.91
N THR A 204 -2.70 -15.33 -0.38
CA THR A 204 -3.00 -16.76 -0.59
C THR A 204 -3.62 -17.05 -1.95
N ARG A 205 -3.95 -16.04 -2.75
CA ARG A 205 -4.52 -16.23 -4.09
C ARG A 205 -4.01 -15.20 -5.11
N PRO A 206 -4.15 -15.48 -6.41
CA PRO A 206 -3.93 -14.48 -7.45
C PRO A 206 -4.95 -13.33 -7.38
N GLY A 207 -4.55 -12.18 -7.95
CA GLY A 207 -5.44 -11.03 -8.14
C GLY A 207 -5.27 -9.92 -7.10
N PRO A 208 -6.19 -8.94 -7.09
CA PRO A 208 -6.06 -7.73 -6.29
C PRO A 208 -6.39 -7.96 -4.81
N SER A 209 -6.03 -6.99 -3.97
CA SER A 209 -6.40 -6.92 -2.54
C SER A 209 -7.83 -6.43 -2.31
N SER A 210 -8.78 -7.02 -3.03
CA SER A 210 -10.22 -6.79 -2.94
C SER A 210 -10.95 -8.09 -3.24
N ALA A 211 -12.18 -8.23 -2.74
CA ALA A 211 -13.00 -9.40 -3.04
C ALA A 211 -13.15 -9.59 -4.56
N VAL A 212 -12.99 -10.83 -5.01
CA VAL A 212 -13.27 -11.26 -6.39
C VAL A 212 -14.55 -12.09 -6.45
N GLU A 213 -14.97 -12.53 -7.64
CA GLU A 213 -16.21 -13.29 -7.81
C GLU A 213 -16.26 -14.53 -6.90
N GLY A 214 -17.33 -14.62 -6.10
CA GLY A 214 -17.53 -15.70 -5.14
C GLY A 214 -16.96 -15.45 -3.74
N GLU A 215 -16.19 -14.38 -3.53
CA GLU A 215 -15.68 -14.00 -2.21
C GLU A 215 -16.62 -13.05 -1.46
N VAL A 216 -16.51 -13.03 -0.13
CA VAL A 216 -17.23 -12.07 0.71
C VAL A 216 -16.54 -10.71 0.63
N ASP A 217 -17.26 -9.70 0.17
CA ASP A 217 -16.81 -8.31 0.19
C ASP A 217 -16.92 -7.73 1.60
N ASP A 218 -15.77 -7.50 2.24
CA ASP A 218 -15.65 -6.92 3.59
C ASP A 218 -15.72 -5.39 3.61
N SER A 219 -15.60 -4.72 2.45
CA SER A 219 -15.37 -3.28 2.35
C SER A 219 -16.46 -2.43 3.02
N GLY A 220 -17.73 -2.86 2.94
CA GLY A 220 -18.85 -2.20 3.62
C GLY A 220 -18.72 -2.23 5.15
N LYS A 221 -18.39 -3.41 5.70
CA LYS A 221 -18.19 -3.60 7.14
C LYS A 221 -17.00 -2.79 7.66
N LEU A 222 -15.91 -2.74 6.90
CA LEU A 222 -14.74 -1.93 7.26
C LEU A 222 -15.07 -0.43 7.24
N LEU A 223 -15.84 0.02 6.25
CA LEU A 223 -16.30 1.41 6.16
C LEU A 223 -17.22 1.78 7.34
N GLU A 224 -18.17 0.91 7.69
CA GLU A 224 -19.05 1.08 8.86
C GLU A 224 -18.23 1.22 10.15
N PHE A 225 -17.21 0.39 10.33
CA PHE A 225 -16.29 0.54 11.47
C PHE A 225 -15.62 1.92 11.48
N LEU A 226 -14.98 2.34 10.38
CA LEU A 226 -14.30 3.63 10.34
C LEU A 226 -15.26 4.79 10.61
N ASN A 227 -16.47 4.76 10.04
CA ASN A 227 -17.50 5.76 10.30
C ASN A 227 -17.93 5.78 11.77
N SER A 228 -18.04 4.61 12.42
CA SER A 228 -18.39 4.54 13.85
C SER A 228 -17.34 5.18 14.78
N GLN A 229 -16.08 5.23 14.33
CA GLN A 229 -14.97 5.85 15.08
C GLN A 229 -14.78 7.33 14.74
N ASN A 230 -15.38 7.82 13.66
CA ASN A 230 -15.20 9.19 13.18
C ASN A 230 -15.95 10.17 14.08
N ILE A 231 -15.23 11.14 14.63
CA ILE A 231 -15.76 12.13 15.56
C ILE A 231 -16.78 13.04 14.86
N GLN A 232 -16.67 13.24 13.54
CA GLN A 232 -17.60 14.04 12.75
C GLN A 232 -18.93 13.34 12.44
N SER A 233 -19.03 12.03 12.69
CA SER A 233 -20.24 11.23 12.48
C SER A 233 -21.09 11.07 13.75
N LYS A 234 -20.68 11.71 14.85
CA LYS A 234 -21.44 11.81 16.11
C LYS A 234 -21.99 13.22 16.27
#